data_AF-A0A7C3CUI1-F1
#
_entry.id   AF-A0A7C3CUI1-F1
#
_cell.length_a   1.000
_cell.length_b   1.000
_cell.length_c   1.000
_cell.angle_alpha   90.00
_cell.angle_beta   90.00
_cell.angle_gamma   90.00
#
_symmetry.space_group_name_H-M   'P 1'
#
loop_
_entity.id
_entity.type
_entity.pdbx_description
1 polymer ?
#
loop_
_entity_poly.entity_id
_entity_poly.type
_entity_poly.pdbx_seq_one_letter_code
_entity_poly.pdbx_strand_id
1 'polypeptide(L)'
;MPAQAIFYSDYLLDTLPFEYWAREPVPTYDSGHSAPETCRLLGNNIRYMRMLRRWSQEALGLEAGLHRTLIGTIERAEVNTSLGTAEKIAQAFGLSVAELLTARPPAGFSVSRDASND
;
A
#
# COMPACT_ATOMS: atom_id res chain seq x y z
N MET A 1 20.96 15.40 -13.74
CA MET A 1 19.86 16.04 -14.51
C MET A 1 20.44 16.51 -15.84
N PRO A 2 19.72 16.53 -16.98
CA PRO A 2 18.26 16.43 -17.12
C PRO A 2 17.75 15.53 -18.28
N ALA A 3 16.46 15.16 -18.26
CA ALA A 3 15.59 15.08 -19.43
C ALA A 3 14.11 15.03 -18.96
N GLN A 4 13.28 15.81 -19.63
CA GLN A 4 11.90 16.14 -19.27
C GLN A 4 10.89 15.11 -19.79
N ALA A 5 9.75 15.05 -19.09
CA ALA A 5 8.38 14.83 -19.57
C ALA A 5 8.05 13.65 -20.51
N ILE A 6 7.16 12.75 -20.04
CA ILE A 6 6.02 12.30 -20.84
C ILE A 6 4.77 12.27 -19.94
N PHE A 7 3.71 12.95 -20.39
CA PHE A 7 2.36 12.95 -19.85
C PHE A 7 1.79 11.53 -19.82
N TYR A 8 1.29 11.05 -18.68
CA TYR A 8 0.58 9.77 -18.60
C TYR A 8 -0.93 9.99 -18.43
N SER A 9 -1.57 10.47 -19.49
CA SER A 9 -3.03 10.36 -19.65
C SER A 9 -3.40 9.20 -20.57
N ASP A 10 -4.44 8.49 -20.16
CA ASP A 10 -5.39 7.69 -20.95
C ASP A 10 -5.12 6.24 -21.42
N TYR A 11 -3.97 5.58 -21.20
CA TYR A 11 -3.84 4.17 -21.64
C TYR A 11 -2.93 3.27 -20.78
N LEU A 12 -3.18 3.12 -19.47
CA LEU A 12 -2.25 2.31 -18.63
C LEU A 12 -2.88 1.52 -17.47
N LEU A 13 -4.09 0.97 -17.61
CA LEU A 13 -4.56 -0.05 -16.64
C LEU A 13 -4.82 -1.42 -17.29
N ASP A 14 -4.86 -1.51 -18.62
CA ASP A 14 -5.19 -2.76 -19.33
C ASP A 14 -4.01 -3.45 -20.03
N THR A 15 -2.81 -2.85 -20.09
CA THR A 15 -1.75 -3.33 -21.01
C THR A 15 -0.35 -3.52 -20.43
N LEU A 16 -0.09 -3.29 -19.14
CA LEU A 16 1.21 -3.64 -18.57
C LEU A 16 1.18 -5.03 -17.90
N PRO A 17 2.12 -5.94 -18.25
CA PRO A 17 2.32 -7.18 -17.52
C PRO A 17 2.60 -6.91 -16.03
N PHE A 18 2.04 -7.75 -15.15
CA PHE A 18 2.22 -7.69 -13.68
C PHE A 18 3.69 -7.48 -13.25
N GLU A 19 4.62 -8.03 -14.04
CA GLU A 19 6.07 -7.94 -13.86
C GLU A 19 6.61 -6.51 -13.73
N TYR A 20 5.92 -5.50 -14.30
CA TYR A 20 6.36 -4.11 -14.23
C TYR A 20 6.17 -3.46 -12.84
N TRP A 21 5.30 -4.02 -12.00
CA TRP A 21 5.03 -3.55 -10.64
C TRP A 21 5.93 -4.19 -9.57
N ALA A 22 6.71 -5.21 -9.95
CA ALA A 22 7.58 -5.99 -9.06
C ALA A 22 8.93 -5.32 -8.74
N ARG A 23 9.18 -4.10 -9.22
CA ARG A 23 10.47 -3.39 -9.06
C ARG A 23 10.50 -2.34 -7.95
N GLU A 24 9.40 -2.08 -7.24
CA GLU A 24 9.49 -1.34 -5.97
C GLU A 24 10.13 -2.24 -4.90
N PRO A 25 11.23 -1.82 -4.26
CA PRO A 25 11.88 -2.65 -3.25
C PRO A 25 10.91 -2.91 -2.09
N VAL A 26 10.67 -4.19 -1.83
CA VAL A 26 9.86 -4.67 -0.71
C VAL A 26 10.70 -4.55 0.57
N PRO A 27 10.17 -3.94 1.65
CA PRO A 27 10.86 -3.89 2.94
C PRO A 27 10.92 -5.29 3.57
N THR A 28 12.10 -5.73 4.00
CA THR A 28 12.30 -6.96 4.77
C THR A 28 12.05 -6.69 6.26
N TYR A 29 11.40 -7.63 6.96
CA TYR A 29 11.12 -7.51 8.40
C TYR A 29 11.96 -8.49 9.20
N ASP A 30 12.77 -7.95 10.10
CA ASP A 30 13.48 -8.71 11.13
C ASP A 30 12.53 -9.15 12.25
N SER A 31 12.70 -10.42 12.60
CA SER A 31 12.13 -11.29 13.63
C SER A 31 11.97 -10.68 15.04
N GLY A 32 10.74 -10.65 15.56
CA GLY A 32 10.52 -10.56 17.01
C GLY A 32 9.13 -10.18 17.48
N HIS A 33 8.39 -9.38 16.69
CA HIS A 33 6.99 -9.05 16.98
C HIS A 33 6.14 -9.31 15.74
N SER A 34 5.41 -10.42 15.73
CA SER A 34 4.41 -10.68 14.68
C SER A 34 3.29 -9.68 14.87
N ALA A 35 3.30 -8.58 14.10
CA ALA A 35 2.17 -7.67 14.01
C ALA A 35 0.86 -8.48 13.88
N PRO A 36 -0.24 -8.06 14.53
CA PRO A 36 -1.51 -8.75 14.43
C PRO A 36 -1.87 -8.99 12.97
N GLU A 37 -2.46 -10.14 12.66
CA GLU A 37 -2.80 -10.49 11.27
C GLU A 37 -3.72 -9.43 10.62
N THR A 38 -4.59 -8.83 11.41
CA THR A 38 -5.44 -7.70 11.00
C THR A 38 -4.64 -6.48 10.54
N CYS A 39 -3.48 -6.19 11.14
CA CYS A 39 -2.61 -5.09 10.73
C CYS A 39 -1.93 -5.39 9.38
N ARG A 40 -1.51 -6.64 9.16
CA ARG A 40 -0.96 -7.07 7.86
C ARG A 40 -2.01 -7.01 6.76
N LEU A 41 -3.22 -7.50 7.05
CA LEU A 41 -4.35 -7.42 6.13
C LEU A 41 -4.64 -5.96 5.77
N LEU A 42 -4.78 -5.08 6.77
CA LEU A 42 -5.02 -3.66 6.55
C LEU A 42 -3.92 -3.02 5.70
N GLY A 43 -2.65 -3.25 6.04
CA GLY A 43 -1.51 -2.70 5.30
C GLY A 43 -1.48 -3.14 3.84
N ASN A 44 -1.75 -4.42 3.57
CA ASN A 44 -1.84 -4.96 2.21
C ASN A 44 -2.98 -4.32 1.43
N ASN A 45 -4.16 -4.21 2.04
CA ASN A 45 -5.33 -3.64 1.39
C ASN A 45 -5.10 -2.16 1.04
N ILE A 46 -4.52 -1.40 1.95
CA ILE A 46 -4.16 0.01 1.72
C ILE A 46 -3.19 0.12 0.55
N ARG A 47 -2.12 -0.69 0.54
CA ARG A 47 -1.14 -0.69 -0.55
C ARG A 47 -1.80 -1.03 -1.89
N TYR A 48 -2.64 -2.07 -1.91
CA TYR A 48 -3.36 -2.50 -3.10
C TYR A 48 -4.26 -1.38 -3.67
N MET A 49 -5.11 -0.80 -2.83
CA MET A 49 -6.02 0.28 -3.21
C MET A 49 -5.27 1.54 -3.65
N ARG A 50 -4.16 1.85 -2.96
CA ARG A 50 -3.27 2.95 -3.33
C ARG A 50 -2.70 2.74 -4.74
N MET A 51 -2.23 1.53 -5.04
CA MET A 51 -1.69 1.19 -6.35
C MET A 51 -2.75 1.24 -7.46
N LEU A 52 -3.97 0.74 -7.18
CA LEU A 52 -5.11 0.85 -8.12
C LEU A 52 -5.42 2.31 -8.48
N ARG A 53 -5.31 3.22 -7.51
CA ARG A 53 -5.49 4.66 -7.72
C ARG A 53 -4.23 5.38 -8.22
N ARG A 54 -3.12 4.68 -8.42
CA ARG A 54 -1.81 5.23 -8.79
C ARG A 54 -1.32 6.32 -7.82
N TRP A 55 -1.63 6.17 -6.54
CA TRP A 55 -1.22 7.11 -5.51
C TRP A 55 0.17 6.75 -4.96
N SER A 56 0.98 7.78 -4.68
CA SER A 56 2.16 7.62 -3.82
C SER A 56 1.72 7.58 -2.35
N GLN A 57 2.60 7.15 -1.44
CA GLN A 57 2.33 7.22 0.00
C GLN A 57 2.10 8.66 0.47
N GLU A 58 2.75 9.62 -0.18
CA GLU A 58 2.54 11.05 0.06
C GLU A 58 1.17 11.51 -0.42
N ALA A 59 0.71 11.07 -1.61
CA ALA A 59 -0.62 11.39 -2.12
C ALA A 59 -1.72 10.83 -1.22
N LEU A 60 -1.61 9.57 -0.77
CA LEU A 60 -2.56 9.00 0.18
C LEU A 60 -2.51 9.72 1.53
N GLY A 61 -1.31 10.09 2.00
CA GLY A 61 -1.14 10.88 3.21
C GLY A 61 -1.89 12.21 3.12
N LEU A 62 -1.72 12.94 2.01
CA LEU A 62 -2.41 14.19 1.77
C LEU A 62 -3.94 14.01 1.79
N GLU A 63 -4.45 13.03 1.05
CA GLU A 63 -5.89 12.76 0.95
C GLU A 63 -6.51 12.35 2.29
N ALA A 64 -5.79 11.55 3.09
CA ALA A 64 -6.26 11.10 4.40
C ALA A 64 -5.98 12.10 5.54
N GLY A 65 -5.29 13.21 5.28
CA GLY A 65 -4.82 14.13 6.31
C GLY A 65 -3.84 13.47 7.29
N LEU A 66 -2.95 12.60 6.79
CA LEU A 66 -1.94 11.83 7.53
C LEU A 66 -0.54 12.08 6.97
N HIS A 67 0.48 11.93 7.81
CA HIS A 67 1.86 12.04 7.35
C HIS A 67 2.27 10.82 6.50
N ARG A 68 2.99 11.02 5.40
CA ARG A 68 3.47 9.93 4.51
C ARG A 68 4.20 8.79 5.25
N THR A 69 4.94 9.12 6.31
CA THR A 69 5.67 8.13 7.12
C THR A 69 4.70 7.17 7.82
N LEU A 70 3.58 7.70 8.34
CA LEU A 70 2.56 6.88 8.97
C LEU A 70 1.90 5.95 7.94
N ILE A 71 1.63 6.43 6.73
CA ILE A 71 1.16 5.56 5.64
C ILE A 71 2.15 4.42 5.39
N GLY A 72 3.44 4.73 5.30
CA GLY A 72 4.49 3.74 5.15
C GLY A 72 4.53 2.72 6.28
N THR A 73 4.47 3.14 7.55
CA THR A 73 4.50 2.20 8.68
C THR A 73 3.26 1.31 8.75
N ILE A 74 2.09 1.81 8.33
CA ILE A 74 0.83 1.06 8.25
C ILE A 74 0.88 0.02 7.13
N GLU A 75 1.29 0.39 5.91
CA GLU A 75 1.47 -0.55 4.80
C GLU A 75 2.43 -1.68 5.15
N ARG A 76 3.38 -1.37 6.01
CA ARG A 76 4.40 -2.27 6.53
C ARG A 76 3.98 -3.06 7.77
N ALA A 77 2.78 -2.82 8.30
CA ALA A 77 2.27 -3.41 9.54
C ALA A 77 3.20 -3.24 10.76
N GLU A 78 4.02 -2.19 10.79
CA GLU A 78 4.96 -1.91 11.89
C GLU A 78 4.26 -1.33 13.12
N VAL A 79 3.03 -0.84 12.94
CA VAL A 79 2.23 -0.20 13.99
C VAL A 79 0.83 -0.78 14.03
N ASN A 80 0.29 -0.94 15.24
CA ASN A 80 -1.14 -1.17 15.43
C ASN A 80 -1.88 0.15 15.20
N THR A 81 -2.65 0.21 14.13
CA THR A 81 -3.33 1.43 13.68
C THR A 81 -4.62 1.62 14.46
N SER A 82 -4.83 2.83 15.00
CA SER A 82 -6.11 3.15 15.65
C SER A 82 -7.26 3.13 14.63
N LEU A 83 -8.47 2.85 15.12
CA LEU A 83 -9.66 2.82 14.27
C LEU A 83 -9.92 4.18 13.58
N GLY A 84 -9.66 5.29 14.26
CA GLY A 84 -9.80 6.63 13.68
C GLY A 84 -8.79 6.92 12.55
N THR A 85 -7.58 6.36 12.61
CA THR A 85 -6.63 6.45 11.48
C THR A 85 -7.10 5.59 10.31
N ALA A 86 -7.60 4.37 10.58
CA ALA A 86 -8.17 3.52 9.55
C ALA A 86 -9.40 4.17 8.88
N GLU A 87 -10.24 4.87 9.65
CA GLU A 87 -11.38 5.64 9.16
C GLU A 87 -10.96 6.76 8.20
N LYS A 88 -9.94 7.55 8.55
CA LYS A 88 -9.40 8.58 7.65
C LYS A 88 -8.92 8.01 6.32
N ILE A 89 -8.22 6.87 6.37
CA ILE A 89 -7.74 6.19 5.17
C ILE A 89 -8.90 5.63 4.34
N ALA A 90 -9.91 5.06 5.00
CA ALA A 90 -11.10 4.57 4.32
C ALA A 90 -11.86 5.72 3.62
N GLN A 91 -12.03 6.85 4.30
CA GLN A 91 -12.63 8.07 3.73
C GLN A 91 -11.86 8.60 2.53
N ALA A 92 -10.51 8.60 2.56
CA ALA A 92 -9.69 8.96 1.41
C ALA A 92 -9.98 8.06 0.19
N PHE A 93 -10.27 6.78 0.41
CA PHE A 93 -10.71 5.86 -0.64
C PHE A 93 -12.21 5.93 -0.95
N GLY A 94 -13.01 6.74 -0.23
CA GLY A 94 -14.46 6.76 -0.36
C GLY A 94 -15.13 5.46 0.09
N LEU A 95 -14.54 4.77 1.07
CA LEU A 95 -14.97 3.49 1.62
C LEU A 95 -15.32 3.60 3.10
N SER A 96 -16.07 2.63 3.60
CA SER A 96 -16.15 2.31 5.03
C SER A 96 -14.89 1.56 5.51
N VAL A 97 -14.65 1.58 6.83
CA VAL A 97 -13.55 0.80 7.43
C VAL A 97 -13.72 -0.70 7.19
N ALA A 98 -14.96 -1.20 7.21
CA ALA A 98 -15.25 -2.59 6.93
C ALA A 98 -14.83 -2.97 5.49
N GLU A 99 -15.20 -2.15 4.50
CA GLU A 99 -14.79 -2.35 3.11
C GLU A 99 -13.28 -2.31 2.95
N LEU A 100 -12.60 -1.36 3.60
CA LEU A 100 -11.14 -1.26 3.61
C LEU A 100 -10.48 -2.54 4.16
N LEU A 101 -11.04 -3.16 5.19
CA LEU A 101 -10.52 -4.40 5.77
C LEU A 101 -10.86 -5.64 4.94
N THR A 102 -11.96 -5.63 4.19
CA THR A 102 -12.38 -6.76 3.36
C THR A 102 -11.90 -6.69 1.91
N ALA A 103 -11.34 -5.56 1.48
CA ALA A 103 -10.73 -5.39 0.17
C ALA A 103 -9.70 -6.50 -0.02
N ARG A 104 -10.02 -7.55 -0.78
CA ARG A 104 -9.18 -8.73 -0.90
C ARG A 104 -8.31 -8.56 -2.15
N PRO A 105 -6.99 -8.31 -2.01
CA PRO A 105 -6.12 -8.31 -3.17
C PRO A 105 -6.15 -9.68 -3.85
N PRO A 106 -5.92 -9.77 -5.17
CA PRO A 106 -5.82 -11.05 -5.86
C PRO A 106 -4.73 -11.94 -5.21
N ALA A 107 -4.96 -13.26 -5.24
CA ALA A 107 -3.99 -14.23 -4.73
C ALA A 107 -2.63 -14.02 -5.43
N GLY A 108 -1.57 -13.77 -4.66
CA GLY A 108 -0.23 -13.41 -5.17
C GLY A 108 0.20 -11.97 -4.85
N PHE A 109 -0.70 -11.09 -4.40
CA PHE A 109 -0.36 -9.77 -3.87
C PHE A 109 0.20 -9.84 -2.43
N SER A 110 1.03 -10.85 -2.11
CA SER A 110 1.62 -10.95 -0.77
C SER A 110 2.77 -9.97 -0.61
N VAL A 111 2.83 -9.25 0.51
CA VAL A 111 4.07 -8.70 1.04
C VAL A 111 5.01 -9.88 1.32
N SER A 112 6.12 -9.93 0.60
CA SER A 112 6.99 -11.11 0.51
C SER A 112 7.41 -11.64 1.89
N ARG A 113 7.17 -12.94 2.10
CA ARG A 113 8.05 -13.79 2.90
C ARG A 113 9.29 -14.05 2.05
N ASP A 114 10.43 -13.57 2.54
CA ASP A 114 11.79 -14.04 2.26
C ASP A 114 12.36 -13.93 0.84
N ALA A 115 13.38 -13.07 0.73
CA ALA A 115 14.55 -13.31 -0.10
C ALA A 115 15.80 -12.88 0.71
N SER A 116 16.26 -13.77 1.59
CA SER A 116 17.63 -13.81 2.10
C SER A 116 17.93 -15.25 2.49
N ASN A 117 18.57 -15.98 1.57
CA ASN A 117 19.63 -16.93 1.92
C ASN A 117 20.45 -17.27 0.66
N ASP A 118 21.33 -16.35 0.26
CA ASP A 118 22.74 -16.61 -0.09
C ASP A 118 23.53 -15.29 -0.03
#